data_AF-A0A543FWV5-F1
#
_entry.id   AF-A0A543FWV5-F1
#
_cell.length_a   1.000
_cell.length_b   1.000
_cell.length_c   1.000
_cell.angle_alpha   90.00
_cell.angle_beta   90.00
_cell.angle_gamma   90.00
#
_symmetry.space_group_name_H-M   'P 1'
#
loop_
_entity.id
_entity.type
_entity.pdbx_description
1 polymer ?
#
loop_
_entity_poly.entity_id
_entity_poly.type
_entity_poly.pdbx_seq_one_letter_code
_entity_poly.pdbx_strand_id
1 'polypeptide(L)'
;MLQMVAVPEMPVSEPMVVPATVGSVVPASRAVAVTVSPMELLRPESHLAELIAGFAQVELLVAADDTQSDTDDDLDDLGEELRASAARLELPGLALHRLGMPNPLPATAEGDLVAALSELVGFDPEPGLYCLAPAPADPARSVVERAVQRIARVYGIPLLRYRGLELAVVN
;
A
#
# COMPACT_ATOMS: atom_id res chain seq x y z
N MET A 1 -35.47 30.72 63.06
CA MET A 1 -34.30 29.83 63.29
C MET A 1 -34.22 28.89 62.09
N LEU A 2 -33.38 29.24 61.10
CA LEU A 2 -33.18 28.46 59.87
C LEU A 2 -31.77 27.86 59.95
N GLN A 3 -31.69 26.53 59.93
CA GLN A 3 -30.46 25.77 60.03
C GLN A 3 -29.82 25.67 58.64
N MET A 4 -28.58 26.15 58.52
CA MET A 4 -27.77 26.04 57.32
C MET A 4 -27.11 24.65 57.32
N VAL A 5 -27.47 23.79 56.36
CA VAL A 5 -26.87 22.46 56.20
C VAL A 5 -25.67 22.62 55.25
N ALA A 6 -24.47 22.31 55.73
CA ALA A 6 -23.27 22.28 54.90
C ALA A 6 -23.30 21.06 53.95
N VAL A 7 -23.05 21.31 52.67
CA VAL A 7 -22.90 20.27 51.64
C VAL A 7 -21.44 19.77 51.68
N PRO A 8 -21.17 18.46 51.67
CA PRO A 8 -19.81 17.95 51.58
C PRO A 8 -19.25 18.17 50.17
N GLU A 9 -18.08 18.81 50.08
CA GLU A 9 -17.31 18.96 48.84
C GLU A 9 -16.89 17.57 48.32
N MET A 10 -17.15 17.28 47.04
CA MET A 10 -16.69 16.04 46.40
C MET A 10 -15.18 16.13 46.10
N PRO A 11 -14.40 15.05 46.32
CA PRO A 11 -13.01 15.03 45.89
C PRO A 11 -12.92 15.04 44.36
N VAL A 12 -12.22 16.04 43.82
CA VAL A 12 -11.86 16.13 42.41
C VAL A 12 -10.88 14.99 42.10
N SER A 13 -11.27 14.08 41.20
CA SER A 13 -10.40 13.01 40.71
C SER A 13 -9.20 13.61 39.97
N GLU A 14 -8.00 13.37 40.48
CA GLU A 14 -6.75 13.70 39.79
C GLU A 14 -6.61 12.86 38.52
N PRO A 15 -6.15 13.44 37.39
CA PRO A 15 -5.95 12.67 36.17
C PRO A 15 -4.79 11.69 36.36
N MET A 16 -5.10 10.39 36.29
CA MET A 16 -4.07 9.36 36.19
C MET A 16 -3.26 9.56 34.90
N VAL A 17 -1.99 9.90 35.06
CA VAL A 17 -1.00 9.85 33.98
C VAL A 17 -0.76 8.37 33.66
N VAL A 18 -1.38 7.89 32.59
CA VAL A 18 -0.99 6.60 31.99
C VAL A 18 0.38 6.78 31.35
N PRO A 19 1.40 5.98 31.71
CA PRO A 19 2.68 6.02 31.02
C PRO A 19 2.45 5.62 29.56
N ALA A 20 2.92 6.47 28.63
CA ALA A 20 2.94 6.15 27.22
C ALA A 20 3.78 4.90 27.03
N THR A 21 3.14 3.79 26.69
CA THR A 21 3.82 2.57 26.29
C THR A 21 4.70 2.93 25.09
N VAL A 22 6.02 2.87 25.27
CA VAL A 22 6.97 2.95 24.17
C VAL A 22 6.56 1.83 23.21
N GLY A 23 6.02 2.21 22.05
CA GLY A 23 5.48 1.27 21.08
C GLY A 23 6.54 0.23 20.75
N SER A 24 6.22 -1.05 20.98
CA SER A 24 7.02 -2.15 20.45
C SER A 24 7.10 -1.94 18.94
N VAL A 25 8.31 -1.70 18.42
CA VAL A 25 8.54 -1.65 16.97
C VAL A 25 8.37 -3.08 16.48
N VAL A 26 7.17 -3.40 16.03
CA VAL A 26 6.91 -4.70 15.39
C VAL A 26 7.77 -4.74 14.13
N PRO A 27 8.67 -5.72 13.99
CA PRO A 27 9.49 -5.83 12.79
C PRO A 27 8.58 -5.96 11.56
N ALA A 28 8.94 -5.26 10.49
CA ALA A 28 8.19 -5.29 9.25
C ALA A 28 8.14 -6.73 8.70
N SER A 29 6.95 -7.31 8.65
CA SER A 29 6.74 -8.71 8.23
C SER A 29 6.15 -8.79 6.83
N ARG A 30 5.26 -7.84 6.49
CA ARG A 30 4.45 -7.87 5.28
C ARG A 30 4.35 -6.50 4.64
N ALA A 31 4.36 -6.46 3.31
CA ALA A 31 4.07 -5.27 2.53
C ALA A 31 2.96 -5.53 1.50
N VAL A 32 2.06 -4.56 1.35
CA VAL A 32 1.18 -4.45 0.17
C VAL A 32 1.69 -3.28 -0.67
N ALA A 33 2.20 -3.59 -1.86
CA ALA A 33 2.77 -2.63 -2.78
C ALA A 33 1.84 -2.42 -3.97
N VAL A 34 1.84 -1.20 -4.53
CA VAL A 34 1.12 -0.92 -5.78
C VAL A 34 2.06 -0.26 -6.77
N THR A 35 2.06 -0.72 -8.01
CA THR A 35 2.72 -0.06 -9.15
C THR A 35 1.71 0.38 -10.19
N VAL A 36 2.05 1.39 -10.99
CA VAL A 36 1.26 1.71 -12.19
C VAL A 36 1.46 0.62 -13.24
N SER A 37 2.69 0.20 -13.48
CA SER A 37 3.00 -0.89 -14.44
C SER A 37 4.04 -1.88 -13.90
N PRO A 38 4.17 -3.07 -14.53
CA PRO A 38 5.20 -4.06 -14.17
C PRO A 38 6.62 -3.52 -14.20
N MET A 39 6.90 -2.56 -15.09
CA MET A 39 8.24 -2.03 -15.33
C MET A 39 8.82 -1.27 -14.14
N GLU A 40 7.98 -0.85 -13.18
CA GLU A 40 8.47 -0.28 -11.92
C GLU A 40 9.19 -1.32 -11.04
N LEU A 41 8.82 -2.60 -11.15
CA LEU A 41 9.50 -3.71 -10.49
C LEU A 41 10.63 -4.28 -11.35
N LEU A 42 10.34 -4.57 -12.62
CA LEU A 42 11.20 -5.40 -13.47
C LEU A 42 12.44 -4.68 -14.01
N ARG A 43 12.52 -3.35 -13.89
CA ARG A 43 13.70 -2.61 -14.35
C ARG A 43 14.92 -2.93 -13.48
N PRO A 44 16.13 -2.97 -14.09
CA PRO A 44 17.37 -2.96 -13.33
C PRO A 44 17.39 -1.79 -12.34
N GLU A 45 17.95 -2.01 -11.16
CA GLU A 45 18.07 -0.98 -10.10
C GLU A 45 16.71 -0.40 -9.67
N SER A 46 15.65 -1.21 -9.76
CA SER A 46 14.35 -0.84 -9.23
C SER A 46 14.44 -0.58 -7.73
N HIS A 47 14.22 0.67 -7.33
CA HIS A 47 14.09 1.03 -5.91
C HIS A 47 12.92 0.29 -5.25
N LEU A 48 11.88 -0.08 -6.01
CA LEU A 48 10.82 -0.94 -5.49
C LEU A 48 11.37 -2.34 -5.15
N ALA A 49 12.12 -2.96 -6.06
CA ALA A 49 12.73 -4.28 -5.82
C ALA A 49 13.65 -4.26 -4.59
N GLU A 50 14.48 -3.21 -4.45
CA GLU A 50 15.33 -3.00 -3.28
C GLU A 50 14.51 -2.87 -1.98
N LEU A 51 13.42 -2.10 -2.02
CA LEU A 51 12.59 -1.85 -0.85
C LEU A 51 11.83 -3.10 -0.40
N ILE A 52 11.26 -3.87 -1.34
CA ILE A 52 10.47 -5.05 -1.01
C ILE A 52 11.33 -6.25 -0.58
N ALA A 53 12.61 -6.30 -0.96
CA ALA A 53 13.56 -7.28 -0.45
C ALA A 53 13.75 -7.21 1.09
N GLY A 54 13.36 -6.09 1.72
CA GLY A 54 13.36 -5.93 3.18
C GLY A 54 12.16 -6.57 3.90
N PHE A 55 11.19 -7.14 3.18
CA PHE A 55 9.98 -7.74 3.75
C PHE A 55 9.96 -9.26 3.55
N ALA A 56 9.39 -9.99 4.50
CA ALA A 56 9.28 -11.45 4.40
C ALA A 56 8.15 -11.90 3.46
N GLN A 57 7.10 -11.09 3.33
CA GLN A 57 5.94 -11.33 2.47
C GLN A 57 5.55 -10.04 1.76
N VAL A 58 5.29 -10.12 0.46
CA VAL A 58 4.96 -8.96 -0.36
C VAL A 58 3.81 -9.33 -1.29
N GLU A 59 2.72 -8.59 -1.21
CA GLU A 59 1.66 -8.62 -2.23
C GLU A 59 1.80 -7.37 -3.10
N LEU A 60 2.17 -7.56 -4.36
CA LEU A 60 2.31 -6.46 -5.31
C LEU A 60 1.12 -6.45 -6.26
N LEU A 61 0.36 -5.36 -6.21
CA LEU A 61 -0.71 -5.05 -7.16
C LEU A 61 -0.18 -4.19 -8.30
N VAL A 62 -0.28 -4.70 -9.53
CA VAL A 62 -0.02 -3.96 -10.76
C VAL A 62 -1.34 -3.35 -11.24
N ALA A 63 -1.39 -2.02 -11.31
CA ALA A 63 -2.63 -1.30 -11.63
C ALA A 63 -3.03 -1.43 -13.10
N ALA A 64 -2.10 -1.15 -14.02
CA ALA A 64 -2.35 -1.12 -15.45
C ALA A 64 -1.51 -2.15 -16.21
N ASP A 65 -2.09 -2.69 -17.27
CA ASP A 65 -1.40 -3.58 -18.20
C ASP A 65 -0.77 -2.81 -19.35
N ASP A 66 0.47 -3.17 -19.71
CA ASP A 66 1.21 -2.49 -20.78
C ASP A 66 0.67 -2.82 -22.19
N THR A 67 -0.19 -3.83 -22.33
CA THR A 67 -0.81 -4.23 -23.59
C THR A 67 -2.33 -4.28 -23.45
N GLN A 68 -3.04 -3.49 -24.26
CA GLN A 68 -4.47 -3.67 -24.46
C GLN A 68 -4.68 -4.93 -25.28
N SER A 69 -5.13 -6.02 -24.66
CA SER A 69 -5.68 -7.16 -25.40
C SER A 69 -7.20 -7.00 -25.48
N ASP A 70 -7.77 -7.22 -26.66
CA ASP A 70 -9.22 -7.17 -26.90
C ASP A 70 -9.93 -8.47 -26.44
N THR A 71 -9.17 -9.43 -25.90
CA THR A 71 -9.63 -10.78 -25.51
C THR A 71 -9.15 -11.17 -24.12
N ASP A 72 -10.03 -11.81 -23.34
CA ASP A 72 -9.75 -12.28 -21.97
C ASP A 72 -8.63 -13.35 -21.94
N ASP A 73 -8.54 -14.20 -22.96
CA ASP A 73 -7.51 -15.27 -23.03
C ASP A 73 -6.07 -14.70 -23.03
N ASP A 74 -5.86 -13.53 -23.63
CA ASP A 74 -4.54 -12.87 -23.69
C ASP A 74 -4.12 -12.27 -22.33
N LEU A 75 -5.08 -12.02 -21.43
CA LEU A 75 -4.79 -11.49 -20.10
C LEU A 75 -4.15 -12.57 -19.23
N ASP A 76 -4.57 -13.83 -19.32
CA ASP A 76 -3.98 -14.91 -18.52
C ASP A 76 -2.51 -15.13 -18.91
N ASP A 77 -2.21 -15.17 -20.21
CA ASP A 77 -0.85 -15.29 -20.75
C ASP A 77 0.05 -14.13 -20.30
N LEU A 78 -0.44 -12.89 -20.34
CA LEU A 78 0.29 -11.72 -19.85
C LEU A 78 0.62 -11.84 -18.35
N GLY A 79 -0.31 -12.40 -17.58
CA GLY A 79 -0.11 -12.69 -16.17
C GLY A 79 0.99 -13.73 -15.93
N GLU A 80 1.02 -14.79 -16.75
CA GLU A 80 2.05 -15.83 -16.67
C GLU A 80 3.44 -15.28 -17.03
N GLU A 81 3.55 -14.51 -18.10
CA GLU A 81 4.82 -13.89 -18.51
C GLU A 81 5.36 -12.94 -17.43
N LEU A 82 4.47 -12.16 -16.82
CA LEU A 82 4.84 -11.27 -15.72
C LEU A 82 5.36 -12.07 -14.51
N ARG A 83 4.67 -13.14 -14.11
CA ARG A 83 5.11 -14.00 -13.00
C ARG A 83 6.44 -14.66 -13.30
N ALA A 84 6.64 -15.15 -14.53
CA ALA A 84 7.91 -15.73 -14.97
C ALA A 84 9.05 -14.69 -14.93
N SER A 85 8.77 -13.45 -15.30
CA SER A 85 9.74 -12.36 -15.26
C SER A 85 10.11 -11.98 -13.83
N ALA A 86 9.13 -11.86 -12.93
CA ALA A 86 9.37 -11.55 -11.53
C ALA A 86 10.07 -12.69 -10.77
N ALA A 87 9.83 -13.95 -11.14
CA ALA A 87 10.52 -15.09 -10.55
C ALA A 87 12.05 -15.01 -10.72
N ARG A 88 12.53 -14.36 -11.79
CA ARG A 88 13.97 -14.11 -12.02
C ARG A 88 14.58 -13.06 -11.10
N LEU A 89 13.77 -12.32 -10.33
CA LEU A 89 14.25 -11.33 -9.37
C LEU A 89 14.68 -11.95 -8.03
N GLU A 90 14.45 -13.26 -7.83
CA GLU A 90 14.83 -13.98 -6.62
C GLU A 90 14.28 -13.32 -5.33
N LEU A 91 13.05 -12.82 -5.38
CA LEU A 91 12.34 -12.21 -4.26
C LEU A 91 11.40 -13.25 -3.60
N PRO A 92 11.87 -14.05 -2.62
CA PRO A 92 11.04 -15.04 -1.97
C PRO A 92 9.89 -14.36 -1.23
N GLY A 93 8.67 -14.87 -1.38
CA GLY A 93 7.49 -14.32 -0.72
C GLY A 93 6.76 -13.21 -1.49
N LEU A 94 7.18 -12.90 -2.73
CA LEU A 94 6.44 -12.02 -3.64
C LEU A 94 5.24 -12.74 -4.27
N ALA A 95 4.04 -12.25 -4.00
CA ALA A 95 2.81 -12.56 -4.70
C ALA A 95 2.44 -11.39 -5.62
N LEU A 96 2.05 -11.71 -6.86
CA LEU A 96 1.70 -10.74 -7.89
C LEU A 96 0.20 -10.77 -8.17
N HIS A 97 -0.41 -9.58 -8.15
CA HIS A 97 -1.81 -9.34 -8.46
C HIS A 97 -1.90 -8.32 -9.58
N ARG A 98 -2.93 -8.44 -10.43
CA ARG A 98 -3.20 -7.49 -11.52
C ARG A 98 -4.62 -6.96 -11.37
N LEU A 99 -4.76 -5.65 -11.52
CA LEU A 99 -6.08 -5.01 -11.55
C LEU A 99 -6.68 -4.97 -12.96
N GLY A 100 -5.83 -5.04 -14.00
CA GLY A 100 -6.27 -5.07 -15.39
C GLY A 100 -6.77 -3.73 -15.93
N MET A 101 -6.31 -2.60 -15.36
CA MET A 101 -6.75 -1.29 -15.84
C MET A 101 -6.06 -0.93 -17.16
N PRO A 102 -6.69 -0.10 -18.01
CA PRO A 102 -6.06 0.42 -19.20
C PRO A 102 -4.79 1.23 -18.89
N ASN A 103 -3.80 1.18 -19.78
CA ASN A 103 -2.65 2.09 -19.81
C ASN A 103 -2.84 3.17 -20.89
N PRO A 104 -2.79 4.49 -20.56
CA PRO A 104 -2.51 5.07 -19.25
C PRO A 104 -3.63 4.88 -18.23
N LEU A 105 -3.25 4.72 -16.97
CA LEU A 105 -4.16 4.53 -15.85
C LEU A 105 -5.18 5.68 -15.77
N PRO A 106 -6.50 5.40 -15.82
CA PRO A 106 -7.53 6.43 -15.77
C PRO A 106 -7.53 7.21 -14.46
N ALA A 107 -7.84 8.51 -14.51
CA ALA A 107 -7.98 9.34 -13.30
C ALA A 107 -9.11 8.87 -12.37
N THR A 108 -10.07 8.10 -12.91
CA THR A 108 -11.22 7.53 -12.19
C THR A 108 -10.89 6.19 -11.49
N ALA A 109 -9.69 5.63 -11.70
CA ALA A 109 -9.31 4.30 -11.17
C ALA A 109 -9.13 4.23 -9.65
N GLU A 110 -9.20 5.37 -8.94
CA GLU A 110 -8.99 5.41 -7.49
C GLU A 110 -9.94 4.48 -6.71
N GLY A 111 -11.20 4.37 -7.15
CA GLY A 111 -12.18 3.49 -6.51
C GLY A 111 -11.82 2.01 -6.62
N ASP A 112 -11.45 1.56 -7.80
CA ASP A 112 -11.06 0.17 -8.07
C ASP A 112 -9.76 -0.19 -7.33
N LEU A 113 -8.80 0.72 -7.30
CA LEU A 113 -7.57 0.57 -6.52
C LEU A 113 -7.84 0.44 -5.03
N VAL A 114 -8.73 1.28 -4.47
CA VAL A 114 -9.12 1.18 -3.05
C VAL A 114 -9.80 -0.15 -2.76
N ALA A 115 -10.68 -0.63 -3.66
CA ALA A 115 -11.33 -1.91 -3.49
C ALA A 115 -10.33 -3.08 -3.47
N ALA A 116 -9.43 -3.14 -4.45
CA ALA A 116 -8.41 -4.18 -4.53
C ALA A 116 -7.42 -4.11 -3.34
N LEU A 117 -6.99 -2.91 -2.96
CA LEU A 117 -6.14 -2.72 -1.79
C LEU A 117 -6.81 -3.15 -0.49
N SER A 118 -8.10 -2.87 -0.32
CA SER A 118 -8.87 -3.33 0.85
C SER A 118 -8.93 -4.85 0.92
N GLU A 119 -9.03 -5.53 -0.22
CA GLU A 119 -8.97 -7.01 -0.28
C GLU A 119 -7.60 -7.53 0.16
N LEU A 120 -6.52 -6.99 -0.40
CA LEU A 120 -5.15 -7.40 -0.06
C LEU A 120 -4.79 -7.06 1.39
N VAL A 121 -5.16 -5.89 1.88
CA VAL A 121 -4.92 -5.53 3.29
C VAL A 121 -5.70 -6.42 4.24
N GLY A 122 -6.91 -6.82 3.88
CA GLY A 122 -7.80 -7.61 4.71
C GLY A 122 -8.52 -6.80 5.79
N PHE A 123 -9.47 -7.43 6.48
CA PHE A 123 -10.15 -6.85 7.62
C PHE A 123 -9.33 -7.07 8.90
N ASP A 124 -8.96 -5.98 9.58
CA ASP A 124 -8.09 -5.98 10.78
C ASP A 124 -6.65 -6.51 10.51
N PRO A 125 -5.83 -5.75 9.77
CA PRO A 125 -4.49 -6.19 9.40
C PRO A 125 -3.59 -6.35 10.63
N GLU A 126 -2.80 -7.43 10.63
CA GLU A 126 -1.83 -7.68 11.69
C GLU A 126 -0.80 -6.54 11.81
N PRO A 127 -0.29 -6.27 13.03
CA PRO A 127 0.82 -5.34 13.22
C PRO A 127 2.04 -5.72 12.37
N GLY A 128 2.73 -4.72 11.81
CA GLY A 128 3.92 -4.94 10.97
C GLY A 128 3.63 -4.96 9.47
N LEU A 129 2.38 -4.75 9.05
CA LEU A 129 2.02 -4.45 7.66
C LEU A 129 2.46 -3.04 7.25
N TYR A 130 2.94 -2.90 6.02
CA TYR A 130 3.24 -1.61 5.37
C TYR A 130 2.53 -1.50 4.03
N CYS A 131 2.12 -0.29 3.67
CA CYS A 131 1.70 0.02 2.31
C CYS A 131 2.85 0.69 1.56
N LEU A 132 3.10 0.29 0.31
CA LEU A 132 4.10 0.90 -0.56
C LEU A 132 3.43 1.51 -1.81
N ALA A 133 3.81 2.74 -2.14
CA ALA A 133 3.31 3.44 -3.33
C ALA A 133 4.44 4.17 -4.05
N PRO A 134 4.32 4.42 -5.36
CA PRO A 134 5.25 5.29 -6.06
C PRO A 134 5.12 6.72 -5.53
N ALA A 135 6.22 7.46 -5.50
CA ALA A 135 6.18 8.90 -5.30
C ALA A 135 5.36 9.56 -6.43
N PRO A 136 4.52 10.57 -6.12
CA PRO A 136 3.67 11.21 -7.12
C PRO A 136 4.54 12.06 -8.06
N ALA A 137 4.77 11.56 -9.27
CA ALA A 137 5.55 12.24 -10.31
C ALA A 137 4.72 12.59 -11.55
N ASP A 138 3.64 11.86 -11.79
CA ASP A 138 2.74 11.98 -12.94
C ASP A 138 1.28 11.72 -12.51
N PRO A 139 0.28 11.96 -13.39
CA PRO A 139 -1.12 11.74 -13.05
C PRO A 139 -1.46 10.31 -12.63
N ALA A 140 -0.87 9.29 -13.25
CA ALA A 140 -1.14 7.89 -12.93
C ALA A 140 -0.61 7.52 -11.54
N ARG A 141 0.64 7.89 -11.24
CA ARG A 141 1.23 7.71 -9.91
C ARG A 141 0.49 8.50 -8.84
N SER A 142 -0.04 9.66 -9.19
CA SER A 142 -0.87 10.47 -8.27
C SER A 142 -2.20 9.78 -7.93
N VAL A 143 -2.79 9.02 -8.85
CA VAL A 143 -4.01 8.22 -8.56
C VAL A 143 -3.69 7.07 -7.60
N VAL A 144 -2.61 6.33 -7.87
CA VAL A 144 -2.14 5.26 -6.99
C VAL A 144 -1.81 5.79 -5.58
N GLU A 145 -1.07 6.89 -5.50
CA GLU A 145 -0.70 7.50 -4.22
C GLU A 145 -1.91 7.88 -3.38
N ARG A 146 -2.94 8.49 -3.98
CA ARG A 146 -4.18 8.83 -3.26
C ARG A 146 -4.91 7.61 -2.74
N ALA A 147 -5.04 6.56 -3.57
CA ALA A 147 -5.68 5.30 -3.18
C ALA A 147 -4.95 4.65 -1.99
N VAL A 148 -3.62 4.54 -2.09
CA VAL A 148 -2.80 3.93 -1.03
C VAL A 148 -2.81 4.80 0.24
N GLN A 149 -2.72 6.12 0.12
CA GLN A 149 -2.79 7.03 1.27
C GLN A 149 -4.13 6.91 1.99
N ARG A 150 -5.23 6.73 1.25
CA ARG A 150 -6.55 6.52 1.82
C ARG A 150 -6.60 5.22 2.62
N ILE A 151 -6.12 4.12 2.06
CA ILE A 151 -6.05 2.81 2.74
C ILE A 151 -5.18 2.90 3.99
N ALA A 152 -3.95 3.42 3.87
CA ALA A 152 -3.03 3.61 4.98
C ALA A 152 -3.69 4.40 6.13
N ARG A 153 -4.44 5.47 5.82
CA ARG A 153 -5.16 6.25 6.82
C ARG A 153 -6.31 5.49 7.48
N VAL A 154 -7.11 4.77 6.70
CA VAL A 154 -8.28 4.04 7.20
C VAL A 154 -7.88 2.91 8.14
N TYR A 155 -6.84 2.15 7.78
CA TYR A 155 -6.38 0.99 8.54
C TYR A 155 -5.26 1.30 9.53
N GLY A 156 -4.76 2.54 9.59
CA GLY A 156 -3.67 2.94 10.48
C GLY A 156 -2.31 2.31 10.11
N ILE A 157 -2.10 2.01 8.83
CA ILE A 157 -0.91 1.32 8.31
C ILE A 157 0.15 2.35 7.90
N PRO A 158 1.45 2.15 8.20
CA PRO A 158 2.53 2.98 7.69
C PRO A 158 2.61 2.95 6.15
N LEU A 159 2.84 4.11 5.54
CA LEU A 159 3.05 4.26 4.10
C LEU A 159 4.50 4.61 3.79
N LEU A 160 5.18 3.79 2.98
CA LEU A 160 6.48 4.12 2.40
C LEU A 160 6.31 4.47 0.92
N ARG A 161 7.05 5.49 0.48
CA ARG A 161 7.07 5.87 -0.93
C ARG A 161 8.38 5.46 -1.57
N TYR A 162 8.30 4.77 -2.71
CA TYR A 162 9.47 4.45 -3.51
C TYR A 162 9.58 5.40 -4.71
N ARG A 163 10.76 5.41 -5.34
CA ARG A 163 11.03 6.27 -6.50
C ARG A 163 10.72 5.46 -7.74
N GLY A 164 9.74 5.89 -8.52
CA GLY A 164 9.56 5.34 -9.86
C GLY A 164 10.51 6.05 -10.82
N LEU A 165 11.28 5.28 -11.61
CA LEU A 165 12.13 5.85 -12.65
C LEU A 165 11.25 6.49 -13.74
N GLU A 166 11.66 7.65 -14.26
CA GLU A 166 10.99 8.26 -15.41
C GLU A 166 11.27 7.43 -16.67
N LEU A 167 10.23 7.19 -17.47
CA LEU A 167 10.38 6.67 -18.82
C LEU A 167 11.09 7.74 -19.65
N ALA A 168 12.41 7.61 -19.81
CA ALA A 168 13.09 8.29 -20.90
C ALA A 168 12.61 7.65 -22.21
N VAL A 169 11.63 8.28 -22.87
CA VAL A 169 11.32 7.96 -24.27
C VAL A 169 12.52 8.43 -25.09
N VAL A 170 13.36 7.49 -25.51
CA VAL A 170 14.34 7.76 -26.57
C VAL A 170 13.55 7.75 -27.88
N ASN A 171 13.24 8.94 -28.40
CA ASN A 171 12.72 9.11 -29.76
C ASN A 171 13.78 8.73 -30.80
#